data_AF-A0A193LBM4-F1
#
_entry.id   AF-A0A193LBM4-F1
#
_cell.length_a   1.000
_cell.length_b   1.000
_cell.length_c   1.000
_cell.angle_alpha   90.00
_cell.angle_beta   90.00
_cell.angle_gamma   90.00
#
_symmetry.space_group_name_H-M   'P 1'
#
loop_
_entity.id
_entity.type
_entity.pdbx_description
1 polymer ?
#
loop_
_entity_poly.entity_id
_entity_poly.type
_entity_poly.pdbx_seq_one_letter_code
_entity_poly.pdbx_strand_id
1 'polypeptide(L)'
;MKRQFGKQDSGLWVEGIGTVCRLLPDDKDGDHHQRLILDMRNGTTLLLVHNIEIAEKVPLGVGDRIRFRGVYEWNDLGGLVHWTHTDPFQIEKGGYIRYRTRDYC
;
A
#
# COMPACT_ATOMS: atom_id res chain seq x y z
N MET A 1 -15.10 -12.03 4.09
CA MET A 1 -15.65 -11.21 2.99
C MET A 1 -14.50 -10.80 2.07
N LYS A 2 -14.63 -10.98 0.76
CA LYS A 2 -13.67 -10.49 -0.25
C LYS A 2 -14.06 -9.03 -0.55
N ARG A 3 -13.22 -8.06 -0.18
CA ARG A 3 -13.43 -6.66 -0.62
C ARG A 3 -12.91 -6.55 -2.05
N GLN A 4 -13.77 -6.10 -2.95
CA GLN A 4 -13.41 -5.82 -4.33
C GLN A 4 -13.21 -4.30 -4.44
N PHE A 5 -11.98 -3.88 -4.71
CA PHE A 5 -11.65 -2.47 -4.88
C PHE A 5 -12.08 -2.04 -6.29
N GLY A 6 -12.73 -0.89 -6.41
CA GLY A 6 -13.14 -0.33 -7.70
C GLY A 6 -13.21 1.20 -7.67
N LYS A 7 -13.63 1.80 -8.79
CA LYS A 7 -13.66 3.26 -8.96
C LYS A 7 -14.44 3.99 -7.86
N GLN A 8 -15.51 3.39 -7.33
CA GLN A 8 -16.30 3.98 -6.25
C GLN A 8 -15.57 4.06 -4.90
N ASP A 9 -14.46 3.34 -4.72
CA ASP A 9 -13.67 3.34 -3.48
C ASP A 9 -12.58 4.42 -3.47
N SER A 10 -12.38 5.18 -4.56
CA SER A 10 -11.33 6.21 -4.66
C SER A 10 -11.49 7.27 -3.56
N GLY A 11 -10.37 7.69 -2.97
CA GLY A 11 -10.31 8.63 -1.86
C GLY A 11 -10.67 8.04 -0.49
N LEU A 12 -11.03 6.75 -0.40
CA LEU A 12 -11.37 6.12 0.88
C LEU A 12 -10.14 5.51 1.54
N TRP A 13 -10.08 5.59 2.87
CA TRP A 13 -9.20 4.76 3.67
C TRP A 13 -9.63 3.29 3.59
N VAL A 14 -8.68 2.42 3.26
CA VAL A 14 -8.91 0.99 3.11
C VAL A 14 -7.91 0.18 3.90
N GLU A 15 -8.33 -0.99 4.35
CA GLU A 15 -7.45 -2.02 4.90
C GLU A 15 -7.56 -3.29 4.07
N GLY A 16 -6.43 -3.98 3.94
CA GLY A 16 -6.35 -5.20 3.15
C GLY A 16 -5.22 -6.11 3.57
N ILE A 17 -5.27 -7.34 3.08
CA ILE A 17 -4.19 -8.31 3.21
C ILE A 17 -3.88 -8.82 1.81
N GLY A 18 -2.63 -8.66 1.39
CA GLY A 18 -2.15 -9.05 0.07
C GLY A 18 -0.87 -9.86 0.15
N THR A 19 -0.51 -10.48 -0.96
CA THR A 19 0.78 -11.16 -1.12
C THR A 19 1.59 -10.41 -2.16
N VAL A 20 2.85 -10.07 -1.86
CA VAL A 20 3.74 -9.37 -2.78
C VAL A 20 3.99 -10.28 -3.99
N CYS A 21 3.50 -9.90 -5.16
CA CYS A 21 3.76 -10.64 -6.40
C CYS A 21 4.87 -9.99 -7.24
N ARG A 22 5.15 -8.69 -7.02
CA ARG A 22 6.27 -7.99 -7.66
C ARG A 22 6.79 -6.86 -6.78
N LEU A 23 8.11 -6.69 -6.74
CA LEU A 23 8.77 -5.49 -6.26
C LEU A 23 9.17 -4.64 -7.46
N LEU A 24 8.82 -3.37 -7.45
CA LEU A 24 9.23 -2.41 -8.47
C LEU A 24 10.44 -1.63 -7.96
N PRO A 25 11.27 -1.03 -8.85
CA PRO A 25 12.28 -0.08 -8.42
C PRO A 25 11.66 1.01 -7.57
N ASP A 26 12.37 1.43 -6.53
CA ASP A 26 11.99 2.60 -5.74
C ASP A 26 11.80 3.79 -6.68
N ASP A 27 10.73 4.54 -6.44
CA ASP A 27 10.55 5.84 -7.05
C ASP A 27 11.44 6.85 -6.34
N LYS A 28 12.11 7.69 -7.12
CA LYS A 28 13.02 8.73 -6.63
C LYS A 28 12.70 10.10 -7.21
N ASP A 29 11.64 10.21 -8.01
CA ASP A 29 11.19 11.48 -8.57
C ASP A 29 10.22 12.13 -7.57
N GLY A 30 10.68 13.19 -6.90
CA GLY A 30 9.98 13.77 -5.75
C GLY A 30 10.24 12.97 -4.48
N ASP A 31 9.25 12.84 -3.60
CA ASP A 31 9.40 12.04 -2.38
C ASP A 31 9.73 10.59 -2.76
N HIS A 32 10.71 9.99 -2.09
CA HIS A 32 11.10 8.62 -2.36
C HIS A 32 9.98 7.63 -1.96
N HIS A 33 9.66 6.69 -2.86
CA HIS A 33 8.63 5.68 -2.61
C HIS A 33 9.11 4.25 -2.87
N GLN A 34 8.84 3.35 -1.94
CA GLN A 34 8.86 1.91 -2.21
C GLN A 34 7.57 1.53 -2.94
N ARG A 35 7.70 0.84 -4.08
CA ARG A 35 6.58 0.40 -4.91
C ARG A 35 6.53 -1.11 -5.02
N LEU A 36 5.35 -1.68 -4.81
CA LEU A 36 5.14 -3.12 -4.87
C LEU A 36 3.74 -3.45 -5.38
N ILE A 37 3.61 -4.59 -6.05
CA ILE A 37 2.33 -5.10 -6.52
C ILE A 37 1.89 -6.21 -5.57
N LEU A 38 0.67 -6.08 -5.05
CA LEU A 38 0.00 -7.08 -4.24
C LEU A 38 -1.00 -7.87 -5.07
N ASP A 39 -1.02 -9.19 -4.90
CA ASP A 39 -2.15 -10.05 -5.24
C ASP A 39 -3.12 -10.13 -4.05
N MET A 40 -4.39 -9.79 -4.29
CA MET A 40 -5.48 -9.78 -3.32
C MET A 40 -6.27 -11.10 -3.25
N ARG A 41 -5.73 -12.20 -3.82
CA ARG A 41 -6.25 -13.59 -3.82
C ARG A 41 -7.52 -13.82 -4.64
N ASN A 42 -7.77 -12.98 -5.64
CA ASN A 42 -8.93 -13.06 -6.53
C ASN A 42 -8.61 -12.61 -7.97
N GLY A 43 -7.32 -12.57 -8.34
CA GLY A 43 -6.88 -12.01 -9.62
C GLY A 43 -6.86 -10.48 -9.66
N THR A 44 -7.32 -9.79 -8.60
CA THR A 44 -7.15 -8.34 -8.46
C THR A 44 -5.76 -8.05 -7.90
N THR A 45 -5.07 -7.12 -8.55
CA THR A 45 -3.81 -6.57 -8.05
C THR A 45 -3.98 -5.14 -7.57
N LEU A 46 -3.17 -4.75 -6.58
CA LEU A 46 -3.04 -3.36 -6.16
C LEU A 46 -1.57 -2.93 -6.26
N LEU A 47 -1.34 -1.72 -6.75
CA LEU A 47 -0.07 -1.04 -6.59
C LEU A 47 -0.03 -0.39 -5.21
N LEU A 48 0.96 -0.73 -4.40
CA LEU A 48 1.16 -0.08 -3.11
C LEU A 48 2.37 0.86 -3.21
N VAL A 49 2.15 2.12 -2.84
CA VAL A 49 3.10 3.23 -2.94
C VAL A 49 3.38 3.74 -1.53
N HIS A 50 4.52 3.35 -0.97
CA HIS A 50 4.90 3.62 0.41
C HIS A 50 5.99 4.68 0.45
N ASN A 51 5.68 5.86 0.99
CA ASN A 51 6.64 6.95 1.10
C ASN A 51 7.72 6.57 2.13
N ILE A 52 8.95 6.40 1.66
CA ILE A 52 10.10 5.97 2.48
C ILE A 52 10.97 7.13 2.96
N GLU A 53 10.55 8.38 2.72
CA GLU A 53 11.16 9.54 3.37
C GLU A 53 10.63 9.74 4.79
N ILE A 54 9.34 9.46 4.98
CA ILE A 54 8.64 9.67 6.25
C ILE A 54 8.29 8.37 6.99
N ALA A 55 8.52 7.21 6.37
CA ALA A 55 8.39 5.89 6.99
C ALA A 55 9.57 4.98 6.62
N GLU A 56 9.85 3.98 7.45
CA GLU A 56 10.92 3.02 7.15
C GLU A 56 10.56 2.11 5.96
N LYS A 57 11.49 1.94 5.02
CA LYS A 57 11.35 0.96 3.94
C LYS A 57 11.10 -0.44 4.49
N VAL A 58 10.11 -1.13 3.94
CA VAL A 58 9.73 -2.47 4.40
C VAL A 58 10.65 -3.51 3.74
N PRO A 59 11.31 -4.40 4.50
CA PRO A 59 12.24 -5.40 3.97
C PRO A 59 11.48 -6.61 3.38
N LEU A 60 10.76 -6.37 2.27
CA LEU A 60 9.90 -7.34 1.61
C LEU A 60 10.59 -8.07 0.46
N GLY A 61 10.19 -9.31 0.26
CA GLY A 61 10.46 -10.16 -0.91
C GLY A 61 9.17 -10.55 -1.63
N VAL A 62 9.31 -11.07 -2.85
CA VAL A 62 8.18 -11.71 -3.56
C VAL A 62 7.71 -12.93 -2.78
N GLY A 63 6.38 -13.08 -2.63
CA GLY A 63 5.74 -14.13 -1.85
C GLY A 63 5.42 -13.73 -0.40
N ASP A 64 5.96 -12.59 0.09
CA ASP A 64 5.63 -12.11 1.43
C ASP A 64 4.18 -11.69 1.54
N ARG A 65 3.55 -12.01 2.67
CA ARG A 65 2.19 -11.59 3.00
C ARG A 65 2.25 -10.38 3.92
N ILE A 66 1.54 -9.31 3.54
CA ILE A 66 1.43 -8.09 4.34
C ILE A 66 -0.03 -7.74 4.61
N ARG A 67 -0.28 -7.07 5.73
CA ARG A 67 -1.51 -6.30 5.96
C ARG A 67 -1.18 -4.83 5.74
N PHE A 68 -2.10 -4.06 5.20
CA PHE A 68 -1.90 -2.62 5.00
C PHE A 68 -3.15 -1.84 5.39
N ARG A 69 -2.95 -0.56 5.72
CA ARG A 69 -3.96 0.50 5.73
C ARG A 69 -3.41 1.66 4.91
N GLY A 70 -4.23 2.25 4.05
CA GLY A 70 -3.86 3.43 3.26
C GLY A 70 -5.07 4.03 2.56
N VAL A 71 -4.88 5.12 1.82
CA VAL A 71 -5.90 5.70 0.96
C VAL A 71 -5.85 4.99 -0.39
N TYR A 72 -7.02 4.59 -0.90
CA TYR A 72 -7.13 3.95 -2.19
C TYR A 72 -7.42 4.98 -3.28
N GLU A 73 -6.75 4.85 -4.42
CA GLU A 73 -7.06 5.62 -5.61
C GLU A 73 -7.23 4.72 -6.83
N TRP A 74 -8.12 5.12 -7.74
CA TRP A 74 -8.39 4.41 -8.98
C TRP A 74 -8.00 5.24 -10.20
N ASN A 75 -7.29 4.63 -11.14
CA ASN A 75 -7.06 5.18 -12.48
C ASN A 75 -7.23 4.09 -13.56
N ASP A 76 -6.98 4.44 -14.82
CA ASP A 76 -7.14 3.53 -15.96
C ASP A 76 -6.17 2.33 -15.94
N LEU A 77 -5.12 2.37 -15.12
CA LEU A 77 -4.18 1.27 -14.90
C LEU A 77 -4.58 0.38 -13.71
N GLY A 78 -5.64 0.74 -12.98
CA GLY A 78 -6.19 0.00 -11.85
C GLY A 78 -6.06 0.73 -10.53
N GLY A 79 -6.11 -0.04 -9.44
CA GLY A 79 -6.11 0.46 -8.07
C GLY A 79 -4.71 0.63 -7.50
N LEU A 80 -4.47 1.77 -6.85
CA LEU A 80 -3.28 2.02 -6.05
C LEU A 80 -3.65 2.35 -4.60
N VAL A 81 -2.73 2.10 -3.68
CA VAL A 81 -2.85 2.49 -2.28
C VAL A 81 -1.61 3.28 -1.88
N HIS A 82 -1.83 4.51 -1.41
CA HIS A 82 -0.81 5.40 -0.85
C HIS A 82 -1.18 5.78 0.60
N TRP A 83 -0.49 6.75 1.19
CA TRP A 83 -0.70 7.15 2.59
C TRP A 83 -0.58 5.95 3.55
N THR A 84 0.36 5.05 3.27
CA THR A 84 0.63 3.85 4.10
C THR A 84 1.60 4.15 5.24
N HIS A 85 1.48 5.35 5.79
CA HIS A 85 2.29 5.90 6.88
C HIS A 85 1.40 6.72 7.83
N THR A 86 1.93 7.03 9.00
CA THR A 86 1.31 7.91 9.98
C THR A 86 1.00 9.24 9.33
N ASP A 87 -0.18 9.81 9.60
CA ASP A 87 -0.51 11.15 9.11
C ASP A 87 0.44 12.17 9.78
N PRO A 88 1.30 12.87 9.02
CA PRO A 88 2.25 13.83 9.59
C PRO A 88 1.56 14.98 10.33
N PHE A 89 0.31 15.28 9.98
CA PHE A 89 -0.48 16.33 10.60
C PHE A 89 -1.38 15.82 11.73
N GLN A 90 -1.43 14.51 11.96
CA GLN A 90 -2.24 13.86 13.00
C GLN A 90 -3.74 14.22 12.93
N ILE A 91 -4.27 14.49 11.74
CA ILE A 91 -5.69 14.78 11.51
C ILE A 91 -6.46 13.46 11.43
N GLU A 92 -5.90 12.48 10.74
CA GLU A 92 -6.42 11.12 10.58
C GLU A 92 -5.55 10.09 11.31
N LYS A 93 -6.08 8.87 11.45
CA LYS A 93 -5.32 7.76 12.06
C LYS A 93 -4.03 7.37 11.30
N GLY A 94 -3.88 7.76 10.04
CA GLY A 94 -2.74 7.39 9.20
C GLY A 94 -2.73 5.90 8.79
N GLY A 95 -1.97 5.57 7.76
CA GLY A 95 -1.81 4.21 7.27
C GLY A 95 -0.62 3.47 7.87
N TYR A 96 -0.44 2.24 7.40
CA TYR A 96 0.71 1.41 7.76
C TYR A 96 0.88 0.29 6.74
N ILE A 97 2.09 -0.25 6.69
CA ILE A 97 2.35 -1.62 6.21
C ILE A 97 2.73 -2.47 7.42
N ARG A 98 1.98 -3.54 7.68
CA ARG A 98 2.31 -4.55 8.67
C ARG A 98 2.97 -5.73 8.00
N TYR A 99 4.25 -5.93 8.28
CA TYR A 99 5.01 -7.12 7.90
C TYR A 99 5.39 -7.92 9.14
N ARG A 100 4.96 -9.19 9.18
CA ARG A 100 5.07 -10.05 10.37
C ARG A 100 4.42 -9.37 11.58
N THR A 101 5.22 -9.02 12.58
CA THR A 101 4.78 -8.39 13.84
C THR A 101 5.06 -6.88 13.88
N ARG A 102 5.65 -6.30 12.84
CA ARG A 102 6.06 -4.88 12.82
C ARG A 102 5.19 -4.06 11.89
N ASP A 103 4.79 -2.88 12.36
CA ASP A 103 4.20 -1.81 11.54
C ASP A 103 5.29 -0.86 11.07
N TYR A 104 5.20 -0.50 9.80
CA TYR A 104 6.02 0.49 9.12
C TYR A 104 5.08 1.63 8.76
N CYS A 105 5.26 2.78 9.41
CA CYS A 105 4.42 3.95 9.30
C CYS A 105 5.15 5.22 9.72
#